data_AF-A0A6N7MIM6-F1
#
_entry.id   AF-A0A6N7MIM6-F1
#
_cell.length_a   1.000
_cell.length_b   1.000
_cell.length_c   1.000
_cell.angle_alpha   90.00
_cell.angle_beta   90.00
_cell.angle_gamma   90.00
#
_symmetry.space_group_name_H-M   'P 1'
#
loop_
_entity.id
_entity.type
_entity.pdbx_description
1 polymer ?
#
loop_
_entity_poly.entity_id
_entity_poly.type
_entity_poly.pdbx_seq_one_letter_code
_entity_poly.pdbx_strand_id
1 'polypeptide(L)'
;MIKNYLLTALRNIFRHKGFSLLNIFGLSLSMSVCMLIIVILVDQFSYDSQHTKKERIYRVQTIDNLSDWSLNKYASTAFPLADELVNNYPFIEEAVL
;
A
#
# COMPACT_ATOMS: atom_id res chain seq x y z
N MET A 1 1.30 -16.03 42.45
CA MET A 1 2.38 -16.88 41.88
C MET A 1 3.08 -16.25 40.66
N ILE A 2 2.35 -15.65 39.70
CA ILE A 2 2.91 -14.90 38.54
C ILE A 2 3.98 -13.88 38.92
N LYS A 3 3.81 -13.17 40.04
CA LYS A 3 4.78 -12.19 40.55
C LYS A 3 6.17 -12.80 40.78
N ASN A 4 6.22 -14.06 41.23
CA ASN A 4 7.47 -14.76 41.51
C ASN A 4 8.15 -15.24 40.22
N TYR A 5 7.37 -15.73 39.24
CA TYR A 5 7.89 -16.08 37.92
C TYR A 5 8.46 -14.86 37.18
N LEU A 6 7.78 -13.71 37.26
CA LEU A 6 8.23 -12.47 36.66
C LEU A 6 9.55 -11.98 37.28
N LEU A 7 9.67 -12.09 38.61
CA LEU A 7 10.90 -11.73 39.34
C LEU A 7 12.08 -12.63 38.95
N THR A 8 11.84 -13.94 38.85
CA THR A 8 12.86 -14.91 38.45
C THR A 8 13.32 -14.69 37.00
N ALA A 9 12.37 -14.43 36.08
CA ALA A 9 12.69 -14.13 34.68
C ALA A 9 13.52 -12.84 34.55
N LEU A 10 13.13 -11.77 35.25
CA LEU A 10 13.89 -10.51 35.24
C LEU A 10 15.32 -10.72 35.74
N ARG A 11 15.48 -11.44 36.86
CA ARG A 11 16.78 -11.72 37.45
C ARG A 11 17.66 -12.59 36.54
N ASN A 12 17.06 -13.49 35.76
CA ASN A 12 17.76 -14.29 34.75
C ASN A 12 18.27 -13.42 33.58
N ILE A 13 17.44 -12.49 33.09
CA ILE A 13 17.81 -11.53 32.04
C ILE A 13 18.99 -10.66 32.49
N PHE A 14 18.96 -10.15 33.73
CA PHE A 14 20.07 -9.35 34.28
C PHE A 14 21.35 -10.14 34.54
N ARG A 15 21.26 -11.47 34.72
CA ARG A 15 22.43 -12.34 34.92
C ARG A 15 23.13 -12.65 33.59
N HIS A 16 22.36 -12.79 32.50
CA HIS A 16 22.86 -13.09 31.16
C HIS A 16 22.71 -11.89 30.21
N LYS A 17 23.33 -10.76 30.57
CA LYS A 17 23.12 -9.46 29.89
C LYS A 17 23.45 -9.48 28.40
N GLY A 18 24.60 -10.04 28.00
CA GLY A 18 25.01 -10.04 26.59
C GLY A 18 24.07 -10.84 25.69
N PHE A 19 23.76 -12.08 26.09
CA PHE A 19 22.84 -12.95 25.35
C PHE A 19 21.41 -12.39 25.33
N SER A 20 20.91 -11.89 26.45
CA SER A 20 19.57 -11.31 26.53
C SER A 20 19.45 -10.04 25.70
N LEU A 21 20.50 -9.19 25.67
CA LEU A 21 20.50 -7.96 24.88
C LEU A 21 20.45 -8.29 23.38
N LEU A 22 21.30 -9.20 22.89
CA LEU A 22 21.26 -9.62 21.49
C LEU A 22 19.89 -10.17 21.09
N ASN A 23 19.28 -11.00 21.93
CA ASN A 23 18.00 -11.62 21.63
C ASN A 23 16.85 -10.60 21.63
N ILE A 24 16.79 -9.72 22.64
CA ILE A 24 15.79 -8.65 22.72
C ILE A 24 15.97 -7.67 21.56
N PHE A 25 17.20 -7.29 21.24
CA PHE A 25 17.50 -6.36 20.15
C PHE A 25 17.08 -6.95 18.80
N GLY A 26 17.47 -8.20 18.51
CA GLY A 26 17.09 -8.89 17.28
C GLY A 26 15.57 -9.01 17.11
N LEU A 27 14.86 -9.41 18.18
CA LEU A 27 13.39 -9.49 18.18
C LEU A 27 12.74 -8.11 18.00
N SER A 28 13.23 -7.08 18.68
CA SER A 28 12.67 -5.73 18.58
C SER A 28 12.88 -5.13 17.18
N LEU A 29 14.04 -5.37 16.57
CA LEU A 29 14.38 -4.86 15.25
C LEU A 29 13.53 -5.53 14.17
N SER A 30 13.39 -6.85 14.21
CA SER A 30 12.55 -7.58 13.25
C SER A 30 11.06 -7.19 13.38
N MET A 31 10.58 -7.01 14.61
CA MET A 31 9.21 -6.53 14.86
C MET A 31 8.99 -5.12 14.31
N SER A 32 9.97 -4.23 14.50
CA SER A 32 9.92 -2.85 14.00
C SER A 32 9.86 -2.80 12.47
N VAL A 33 10.72 -3.57 11.81
CA VAL A 33 10.75 -3.67 10.34
C VAL A 33 9.45 -4.27 9.80
N CYS A 34 8.95 -5.35 10.42
CA CYS A 34 7.67 -5.96 10.05
C CYS A 34 6.51 -4.96 10.16
N MET A 35 6.48 -4.19 11.25
CA MET A 35 5.44 -3.18 11.46
C MET A 35 5.50 -2.05 10.42
N LEU A 36 6.70 -1.59 10.06
CA LEU A 36 6.86 -0.59 8.99
C LEU A 36 6.34 -1.11 7.65
N ILE A 37 6.63 -2.36 7.30
CA ILE A 37 6.13 -2.97 6.06
C ILE A 37 4.60 -3.05 6.08
N ILE A 38 4.00 -3.46 7.20
CA ILE A 38 2.53 -3.53 7.34
C ILE A 38 1.90 -2.15 7.13
N VAL A 39 2.47 -1.09 7.73
CA VAL A 39 1.96 0.27 7.57
C VAL A 39 2.01 0.70 6.09
N ILE A 40 3.12 0.43 5.40
CA ILE A 40 3.24 0.72 3.97
C ILE A 40 2.20 -0.05 3.16
N LEU A 41 2.00 -1.34 3.44
CA LEU A 41 1.00 -2.12 2.72
C LEU A 41 -0.41 -1.58 2.95
N VAL A 42 -0.76 -1.25 4.20
CA VAL A 42 -2.07 -0.67 4.52
C VAL A 42 -2.27 0.66 3.78
N ASP A 43 -1.25 1.51 3.72
CA ASP A 43 -1.28 2.75 2.97
C ASP A 43 -1.54 2.51 1.46
N GLN A 44 -0.77 1.60 0.85
CA GLN A 44 -0.93 1.26 -0.57
C GLN A 44 -2.31 0.69 -0.90
N PHE A 45 -2.86 -0.20 -0.06
CA PHE A 45 -4.21 -0.74 -0.27
C PHE A 45 -5.32 0.26 0.06
N SER A 46 -5.07 1.24 0.92
CA SER A 46 -6.03 2.29 1.26
C SER A 46 -6.21 3.31 0.13
N TYR A 47 -5.18 3.51 -0.70
CA TYR A 47 -5.16 4.50 -1.78
C TYR A 47 -6.39 4.41 -2.71
N ASP A 48 -6.75 3.20 -3.14
CA ASP A 48 -7.89 2.96 -4.04
C ASP A 48 -9.25 2.85 -3.32
N SER A 49 -9.27 2.90 -1.99
CA SER A 49 -10.49 2.73 -1.19
C SER A 49 -11.27 4.01 -0.92
N GLN A 50 -10.70 5.18 -1.23
CA GLN A 50 -11.28 6.49 -0.89
C GLN A 50 -12.47 6.90 -1.76
N HIS A 51 -12.74 6.19 -2.87
CA HIS A 51 -13.84 6.51 -3.78
C HIS A 51 -15.05 5.60 -3.56
N THR A 52 -16.21 6.19 -3.21
CA THR A 52 -17.48 5.48 -2.95
C THR A 52 -17.94 4.61 -4.12
N LYS A 53 -17.59 4.98 -5.36
CA LYS A 53 -17.93 4.27 -6.60
C LYS A 53 -16.73 3.56 -7.25
N LYS A 54 -15.67 3.21 -6.49
CA LYS A 54 -14.40 2.69 -7.04
C LYS A 54 -14.53 1.58 -8.10
N GLU A 55 -15.52 0.70 -7.99
CA GLU A 55 -15.75 -0.40 -8.94
C GLU A 55 -16.26 0.06 -10.31
N ARG A 56 -16.77 1.29 -10.41
CA ARG A 56 -17.31 1.89 -11.64
C ARG A 56 -16.46 3.05 -12.16
N ILE A 57 -15.30 3.30 -11.56
CA ILE A 57 -14.38 4.37 -11.97
C ILE A 57 -13.28 3.74 -12.81
N TYR A 58 -13.10 4.25 -14.03
CA TYR A 58 -12.09 3.79 -14.97
C TYR A 58 -11.29 4.97 -15.50
N ARG A 59 -10.00 4.76 -15.77
CA ARG A 59 -9.12 5.74 -16.42
C ARG A 59 -8.92 5.35 -17.89
N VAL A 60 -9.24 6.28 -18.79
CA VAL A 60 -8.92 6.15 -20.21
C VAL A 60 -7.43 6.41 -20.42
N GLN A 61 -6.74 5.50 -21.11
CA GLN A 61 -5.32 5.62 -21.43
C GLN A 61 -5.14 5.69 -22.94
N THR A 62 -4.21 6.54 -23.38
CA THR A 62 -3.80 6.59 -24.79
C THR A 62 -2.60 5.68 -24.99
N ILE A 63 -2.67 4.79 -25.97
CA ILE A 63 -1.59 3.87 -26.31
C ILE A 63 -1.02 4.29 -27.66
N ASP A 64 0.23 4.71 -27.65
CA ASP A 64 0.94 5.09 -28.87
C ASP A 64 1.66 3.87 -29.45
N ASN A 65 1.19 3.40 -30.60
CA ASN A 65 1.84 2.33 -31.37
C ASN A 65 2.80 2.90 -32.41
N LEU A 66 3.71 3.81 -32.02
CA LEU A 66 4.69 4.39 -32.95
C LEU A 66 5.78 3.39 -33.37
N SER A 67 6.00 2.31 -32.61
CA SER A 67 6.83 1.18 -33.04
C SER A 67 6.40 -0.11 -32.32
N ASP A 68 6.62 -1.26 -32.96
CA ASP A 68 6.29 -2.61 -32.44
C ASP A 68 6.93 -2.90 -31.06
N TRP A 69 7.96 -2.14 -30.69
CA TRP A 69 8.75 -2.32 -29.47
C TRP A 69 8.49 -1.25 -28.40
N SER A 70 7.67 -0.24 -28.69
CA SER A 70 7.40 0.88 -27.77
C SER A 70 5.91 1.07 -27.55
N LEU A 71 5.33 0.25 -26.66
CA LEU A 71 3.99 0.50 -26.12
C LEU A 71 4.06 1.60 -25.06
N ASN A 72 4.14 2.85 -25.52
CA ASN A 72 4.04 3.99 -24.62
C ASN A 72 2.58 4.16 -24.20
N LYS A 73 2.31 3.95 -22.91
CA LYS A 73 0.99 4.18 -22.30
C LYS A 73 1.00 5.54 -21.63
N TYR A 74 0.09 6.41 -22.04
CA TYR A 74 -0.12 7.71 -21.41
C TYR A 74 -1.34 7.67 -20.51
N ALA A 75 -1.20 8.27 -19.34
CA ALA A 75 -2.31 8.51 -18.42
C ALA A 75 -3.18 9.71 -18.85
N SER A 76 -2.86 10.34 -19.98
CA SER A 76 -3.60 11.43 -20.60
C SER A 76 -4.31 10.97 -21.87
N THR A 77 -5.34 11.71 -22.26
CA THR A 77 -6.09 11.50 -23.49
C THR A 77 -6.50 12.85 -24.10
N ALA A 78 -7.11 12.82 -25.28
CA ALA A 78 -7.56 14.02 -25.96
C ALA A 78 -8.63 14.74 -25.12
N PHE A 79 -8.46 16.05 -24.94
CA PHE A 79 -9.37 16.89 -24.16
C PHE A 79 -10.87 16.70 -24.49
N PRO A 80 -11.32 16.64 -25.77
CA PRO A 80 -12.74 16.51 -26.09
C PRO A 80 -13.31 15.10 -25.82
N LEU A 81 -12.48 14.12 -25.46
CA LEU A 81 -12.95 12.75 -25.28
C LEU A 81 -13.93 12.63 -24.10
N ALA A 82 -13.76 13.42 -23.05
CA ALA A 82 -14.68 13.43 -21.92
C ALA A 82 -16.11 13.80 -22.36
N ASP A 83 -16.25 14.88 -23.13
CA ASP A 83 -17.55 15.35 -23.64
C ASP A 83 -18.16 14.38 -24.65
N GLU A 84 -17.34 13.83 -25.55
CA GLU A 84 -17.78 12.83 -26.54
C GLU A 84 -18.35 11.57 -25.86
N LEU A 85 -17.66 11.09 -24.83
CA LEU A 85 -18.06 9.91 -24.07
C LEU A 85 -19.38 10.12 -23.34
N VAL A 86 -19.55 11.27 -22.67
CA VAL A 86 -20.79 11.57 -21.92
C VAL A 86 -21.98 11.80 -22.86
N ASN A 87 -21.78 12.45 -24.01
CA ASN A 87 -22.88 12.79 -24.91
C ASN A 87 -23.35 11.61 -25.79
N ASN A 88 -22.42 10.75 -26.23
CA ASN A 88 -22.73 9.72 -27.23
C ASN A 88 -22.82 8.30 -26.65
N TYR A 89 -22.40 8.07 -25.40
CA TYR A 89 -22.41 6.74 -24.78
C TYR A 89 -23.25 6.70 -23.48
N PRO A 90 -24.46 6.12 -23.50
CA PRO A 90 -25.42 6.21 -22.39
C PRO A 90 -25.04 5.42 -21.13
N PHE A 91 -24.01 4.57 -21.19
CA PHE A 91 -23.50 3.82 -20.02
C PHE A 91 -22.49 4.62 -19.19
N ILE A 92 -22.11 5.82 -19.64
CA ILE A 92 -21.14 6.69 -18.96
C ILE A 92 -21.92 7.75 -18.19
N GLU A 93 -21.92 7.65 -16.86
CA GLU A 93 -22.64 8.60 -15.98
C GLU A 93 -21.95 9.97 -15.93
N GLU A 94 -20.61 9.99 -15.87
CA GLU A 94 -19.82 11.20 -15.62
C GLU A 94 -18.39 10.97 -16.11
N ALA A 95 -17.77 12.01 -16.70
CA ALA A 95 -16.36 12.03 -17.08
C ALA A 95 -15.71 13.31 -16.56
N VAL A 96 -14.51 13.19 -16.00
CA VAL A 96 -13.74 14.29 -15.41
C VAL A 96 -12.31 14.23 -15.96
N LEU A 97 -11.72 15.40 -16.18
CA LEU A 97 -10.34 15.59 -16.65
C LEU A 97 -9.31 15.56 -15.50
#